data_AF-A0A0C3M4A7-F1
#
_entry.id   AF-A0A0C3M4A7-F1
#
_cell.length_a   1.000
_cell.length_b   1.000
_cell.length_c   1.000
_cell.angle_alpha   90.00
_cell.angle_beta   90.00
_cell.angle_gamma   90.00
#
_symmetry.space_group_name_H-M   'P 1'
#
loop_
_entity.id
_entity.type
_entity.pdbx_description
1 polymer ?
#
loop_
_entity_poly.entity_id
_entity_poly.type
_entity_poly.pdbx_seq_one_letter_code
_entity_poly.pdbx_strand_id
1 'polypeptide(L)'
;SEGLAVVRRGLQVVGGITYRPFPHRGFAEIVFFAIASHYQVNGYGGHLMNHFKSHIRRAYPSIKHFLTYADNYAIGYFKKQGFTKEITLQRPVWVGYIKDYEGGTLMQCTLVDKVDYLNTKDILNIQREARGFSTTIPGAILTKIRQMSKSTMVYEGIQAFKNAPEGFEINYRDVPGLKETGWNPEMEDIQKPQKGPHHKAMARLLHDLQNHALAWPFLRPVSDADVPDYYNVIKRPMDFSTMEDKLEANKYPTFNDFVEDANLVFSNCKKYNNEHSVYARNATKMEKFLKEWVTTERSKNDSIGY
;
A
#
# COMPACT_ATOMS: atom_id res chain seq x y z
N SER A 1 11.50 27.51 10.26
CA SER A 1 10.44 26.53 9.91
C SER A 1 9.23 27.29 9.45
N GLU A 2 8.49 26.75 8.51
CA GLU A 2 7.29 27.37 7.94
C GLU A 2 6.08 26.46 8.15
N GLY A 3 4.88 27.03 8.06
CA GLY A 3 3.63 26.33 8.31
C GLY A 3 2.59 26.59 7.24
N LEU A 4 1.86 25.56 6.85
CA LEU A 4 0.66 25.65 6.02
C LEU A 4 -0.52 25.04 6.80
N ALA A 5 -1.58 25.81 7.01
CA ALA A 5 -2.74 25.36 7.77
C ALA A 5 -4.01 25.35 6.91
N VAL A 6 -4.88 24.37 7.16
CA VAL A 6 -6.26 24.38 6.67
C VAL A 6 -7.12 25.01 7.76
N VAL A 7 -7.79 26.10 7.42
CA VAL A 7 -8.63 26.87 8.35
C VAL A 7 -10.06 26.92 7.81
N ARG A 8 -11.04 26.61 8.66
CA ARG A 8 -12.47 26.71 8.36
C ARG A 8 -13.01 28.09 8.77
N ARG A 9 -14.24 28.40 8.34
CA ARG A 9 -14.97 29.60 8.76
C ARG A 9 -14.97 29.68 10.29
N GLY A 10 -14.69 30.87 10.83
CA GLY A 10 -14.50 31.08 12.26
C GLY A 10 -13.09 30.83 12.78
N LEU A 11 -12.07 30.82 11.91
CA LEU A 11 -10.65 30.66 12.25
C LEU A 11 -10.31 29.32 12.94
N GLN A 12 -11.15 28.30 12.77
CA GLN A 12 -10.90 26.97 13.32
C GLN A 12 -9.87 26.23 12.48
N VAL A 13 -8.75 25.84 13.09
CA VAL A 13 -7.71 25.03 12.45
C VAL A 13 -8.18 23.57 12.33
N VAL A 14 -8.24 23.08 11.10
CA VAL A 14 -8.62 21.70 10.75
C VAL A 14 -7.39 20.78 10.73
N GLY A 15 -6.25 21.32 10.33
CA GLY A 15 -4.99 20.61 10.25
C GLY A 15 -3.88 21.47 9.67
N GLY A 16 -2.67 20.96 9.64
CA GLY A 16 -1.52 21.70 9.15
C GLY A 16 -0.29 20.85 8.85
N ILE A 17 0.61 21.45 8.08
CA ILE A 17 1.94 20.95 7.80
C ILE A 17 2.94 21.97 8.31
N THR A 18 3.90 21.52 9.10
CA THR A 18 5.11 22.29 9.41
C THR A 18 6.27 21.69 8.65
N TYR A 19 7.05 22.54 7.98
CA TYR A 19 8.14 22.10 7.13
C TYR A 19 9.36 23.02 7.23
N ARG A 20 10.50 22.53 6.75
CA ARG A 20 11.75 23.27 6.65
C ARG A 20 12.29 23.14 5.22
N PRO A 21 12.24 24.23 4.41
CA PRO A 21 12.76 24.18 3.05
C PRO A 21 14.30 24.28 3.04
N PHE A 22 14.94 23.54 2.13
CA PHE A 22 16.37 23.66 1.82
C PHE A 22 16.57 23.90 0.31
N PRO A 23 16.28 25.10 -0.21
CA PRO A 23 16.24 25.36 -1.65
C PRO A 23 17.58 25.06 -2.35
N HIS A 24 18.71 25.36 -1.71
CA HIS A 24 20.05 25.08 -2.24
C HIS A 24 20.39 23.58 -2.31
N ARG A 25 19.63 22.74 -1.60
CA ARG A 25 19.80 21.28 -1.55
C ARG A 25 18.71 20.53 -2.30
N GLY A 26 17.74 21.25 -2.88
CA GLY A 26 16.67 20.69 -3.70
C GLY A 26 15.62 19.88 -2.93
N PHE A 27 15.55 20.00 -1.60
CA PHE A 27 14.57 19.27 -0.80
C PHE A 27 13.91 20.11 0.30
N ALA A 28 12.78 19.64 0.84
CA ALA A 28 12.18 20.14 2.07
C ALA A 28 11.95 19.00 3.07
N GLU A 29 12.18 19.26 4.35
CA GLU A 29 11.82 18.36 5.45
C GLU A 29 10.38 18.67 5.87
N ILE A 30 9.50 17.68 5.86
CA ILE A 30 8.20 17.76 6.54
C ILE A 30 8.44 17.32 7.98
N VAL A 31 8.23 18.26 8.90
CA VAL A 31 8.50 18.08 10.35
C VAL A 31 7.25 17.58 11.06
N PHE A 32 6.10 18.17 10.75
CA PHE A 32 4.81 17.75 11.29
C PHE A 32 3.76 17.76 10.19
N PHE A 33 2.93 16.72 10.19
CA PHE A 33 1.72 16.65 9.37
C PHE A 33 0.60 16.11 10.24
N ALA A 34 -0.43 16.93 10.49
CA ALA A 34 -1.55 16.52 11.33
C ALA A 34 -2.88 17.07 10.83
N ILE A 35 -3.90 16.22 10.88
CA ILE A 35 -5.31 16.59 10.71
C ILE A 35 -6.02 16.25 12.01
N ALA A 36 -6.88 17.16 12.49
CA ALA A 36 -7.67 16.91 13.69
C ALA A 36 -8.52 15.64 13.52
N SER A 37 -8.59 14.81 14.57
CA SER A 37 -9.14 13.44 14.53
C SER A 37 -10.52 13.34 13.86
N HIS A 38 -11.43 14.24 14.21
CA HIS A 38 -12.79 14.33 13.67
C HIS A 38 -12.87 14.66 12.16
N TYR A 39 -11.75 15.03 11.53
CA TYR A 39 -11.65 15.34 10.11
C TYR A 39 -10.75 14.39 9.30
N GLN A 40 -10.14 13.37 9.92
CA GLN A 40 -9.14 12.51 9.26
C GLN A 40 -9.70 11.66 8.10
N VAL A 41 -11.01 11.40 8.07
CA VAL A 41 -11.68 10.62 7.00
C VAL A 41 -12.28 11.45 5.87
N ASN A 42 -12.26 12.79 5.97
CA ASN A 42 -12.95 13.67 5.02
C ASN A 42 -12.06 14.13 3.85
N GLY A 43 -10.92 13.47 3.62
CA GLY A 43 -10.01 13.80 2.52
C GLY A 43 -9.14 15.05 2.73
N TYR A 44 -9.28 15.76 3.86
CA TYR A 44 -8.50 16.97 4.16
C TYR A 44 -6.99 16.72 4.12
N GLY A 45 -6.52 15.55 4.55
CA GLY A 45 -5.10 15.20 4.48
C GLY A 45 -4.56 15.19 3.04
N GLY A 46 -5.28 14.58 2.10
CA GLY A 46 -4.89 14.59 0.69
C GLY A 46 -4.95 15.99 0.09
N HIS A 47 -6.00 16.74 0.42
CA HIS A 47 -6.17 18.12 -0.05
C HIS A 47 -5.03 19.03 0.44
N LEU A 48 -4.70 18.98 1.73
CA LEU A 48 -3.61 19.75 2.33
C LEU A 48 -2.25 19.40 1.69
N MET A 49 -1.98 18.12 1.44
CA MET A 49 -0.75 17.70 0.76
C MET A 49 -0.67 18.20 -0.69
N ASN A 50 -1.78 18.19 -1.44
CA ASN A 50 -1.80 18.74 -2.80
C ASN A 50 -1.54 20.26 -2.81
N HIS A 51 -2.16 20.99 -1.88
CA HIS A 51 -1.88 22.41 -1.69
C HIS A 51 -0.43 22.67 -1.28
N PHE A 52 0.13 21.84 -0.40
CA PHE A 52 1.53 21.93 -0.03
C PHE A 52 2.47 21.71 -1.22
N LYS A 53 2.25 20.65 -2.00
CA LYS A 53 3.02 20.37 -3.23
C LYS A 53 2.99 21.54 -4.21
N SER A 54 1.80 22.09 -4.45
CA SER A 54 1.61 23.26 -5.32
C SER A 54 2.30 24.51 -4.76
N HIS A 55 2.17 24.75 -3.46
CA HIS A 55 2.83 25.85 -2.76
C HIS A 55 4.35 25.77 -2.85
N ILE A 56 4.96 24.62 -2.52
CA ILE A 56 6.41 24.45 -2.57
C ILE A 56 6.93 24.63 -3.98
N ARG A 57 6.25 24.09 -5.00
CA ARG A 57 6.67 24.28 -6.38
C ARG A 57 6.71 25.76 -6.79
N ARG A 58 5.75 26.55 -6.32
CA ARG A 58 5.65 27.99 -6.63
C ARG A 58 6.65 28.82 -5.82
N ALA A 59 6.77 28.56 -4.52
CA ALA A 59 7.61 29.34 -3.61
C ALA A 59 9.09 28.95 -3.70
N TYR A 60 9.38 27.67 -3.98
CA TYR A 60 10.73 27.10 -4.02
C TYR A 60 10.93 26.22 -5.27
N PRO A 61 11.09 26.80 -6.47
CA PRO A 61 11.16 26.04 -7.72
C PRO A 61 12.30 25.01 -7.80
N SER A 62 13.38 25.20 -7.04
CA SER A 62 14.51 24.27 -6.95
C SER A 62 14.21 23.03 -6.10
N ILE A 63 13.17 23.06 -5.25
CA ILE A 63 12.81 21.93 -4.40
C ILE A 63 12.03 20.90 -5.21
N LYS A 64 12.59 19.70 -5.31
CA LYS A 64 11.98 18.56 -6.03
C LYS A 64 11.67 17.38 -5.11
N HIS A 65 12.28 17.33 -3.92
CA HIS A 65 12.14 16.20 -3.01
C HIS A 65 11.58 16.64 -1.66
N PHE A 66 10.76 15.79 -1.05
CA PHE A 66 10.34 15.93 0.34
C PHE A 66 10.87 14.74 1.13
N LEU A 67 11.39 15.01 2.31
CA LEU A 67 11.81 14.01 3.28
C LEU A 67 10.96 14.16 4.54
N THR A 68 10.56 13.04 5.14
CA THR A 68 9.80 13.03 6.38
C THR A 68 10.12 11.77 7.18
N TYR A 69 10.14 11.87 8.50
CA TYR A 69 10.02 10.71 9.36
C TYR A 69 8.54 10.48 9.64
N ALA A 70 7.99 9.37 9.13
CA ALA A 70 6.60 8.99 9.34
C ALA A 70 6.50 8.01 10.51
N ASP A 71 5.55 8.23 11.42
CA ASP A 71 5.15 7.20 12.38
C ASP A 71 4.50 6.00 11.66
N ASN A 72 4.41 4.86 12.35
CA ASN A 72 3.89 3.61 11.76
C ASN A 72 2.43 3.74 11.28
N TYR A 73 1.63 4.60 11.92
CA TYR A 73 0.24 4.85 11.55
C TYR A 73 0.11 5.70 10.28
N ALA A 74 1.09 6.57 10.01
CA ALA A 74 1.10 7.51 8.90
C ALA A 74 1.76 6.96 7.63
N ILE A 75 2.52 5.86 7.70
CA ILE A 75 3.19 5.26 6.52
C ILE A 75 2.19 5.01 5.38
N GLY A 76 1.03 4.43 5.69
CA GLY A 76 -0.01 4.16 4.68
C GLY A 76 -0.57 5.43 4.04
N TYR A 77 -0.69 6.50 4.81
CA TYR A 77 -1.08 7.81 4.30
C TYR A 77 0.00 8.38 3.36
N PHE A 78 1.27 8.43 3.80
CA PHE A 78 2.38 8.96 3.01
C PHE A 78 2.61 8.15 1.72
N LYS A 79 2.51 6.81 1.77
CA LYS A 79 2.52 5.96 0.56
C LYS A 79 1.48 6.41 -0.46
N LYS A 80 0.23 6.64 -0.03
CA LYS A 80 -0.85 7.16 -0.91
C LYS A 80 -0.57 8.56 -1.45
N GLN A 81 0.23 9.36 -0.76
CA GLN A 81 0.68 10.67 -1.21
C GLN A 81 1.94 10.62 -2.11
N GLY A 82 2.41 9.43 -2.50
CA GLY A 82 3.57 9.27 -3.36
C GLY A 82 4.91 9.34 -2.62
N PHE A 83 4.93 9.00 -1.33
CA PHE A 83 6.16 8.76 -0.60
C PHE A 83 6.56 7.28 -0.64
N THR A 84 7.86 7.01 -0.65
CA THR A 84 8.45 5.68 -0.59
C THR A 84 9.45 5.59 0.56
N LYS A 85 9.69 4.37 1.08
CA LYS A 85 10.75 4.08 2.05
C LYS A 85 12.15 4.14 1.38
N GLU A 86 12.21 4.06 0.05
CA GLU A 86 13.45 4.12 -0.72
C GLU A 86 13.92 5.57 -0.91
N ILE A 87 15.08 5.90 -0.34
CA ILE A 87 15.65 7.25 -0.40
C ILE A 87 16.65 7.32 -1.55
N THR A 88 16.22 7.87 -2.68
CA THR A 88 17.07 8.05 -3.87
C THR A 88 17.96 9.29 -3.76
N LEU A 89 17.63 10.23 -2.87
CA LEU A 89 18.45 11.42 -2.65
C LEU A 89 19.76 11.05 -1.95
N GLN A 90 20.88 11.45 -2.54
CA GLN A 90 22.21 11.10 -2.04
C GLN A 90 22.40 11.55 -0.58
N ARG A 91 22.96 10.66 0.26
CA ARG A 91 23.13 10.89 1.71
C ARG A 91 23.77 12.24 2.08
N PRO A 92 24.85 12.73 1.43
CA PRO A 92 25.45 14.03 1.77
C PRO A 92 24.53 15.24 1.58
N VAL A 93 23.45 15.08 0.81
CA VAL A 93 22.48 16.16 0.58
C VAL A 93 21.65 16.44 1.82
N TRP A 94 21.29 15.40 2.61
CA TRP A 94 20.28 15.51 3.66
C TRP A 94 20.74 15.05 5.05
N VAL A 95 21.73 14.15 5.15
CA VAL A 95 22.25 13.66 6.44
C VAL A 95 22.85 14.85 7.22
N GLY A 96 22.45 14.99 8.49
CA GLY A 96 22.84 16.09 9.36
C GLY A 96 22.03 17.39 9.19
N TYR A 97 21.12 17.46 8.22
CA TYR A 97 20.25 18.62 7.99
C TYR A 97 18.81 18.40 8.47
N ILE A 98 18.34 17.17 8.41
CA ILE A 98 17.05 16.75 8.97
C ILE A 98 17.23 16.16 10.37
N LYS A 99 16.17 16.18 11.17
CA LYS A 99 16.19 15.54 12.49
C LYS A 99 15.91 14.04 12.35
N ASP A 100 16.71 13.23 13.04
CA ASP A 100 16.44 11.81 13.21
C ASP A 100 15.42 11.63 14.34
N TYR A 101 14.24 11.08 14.01
CA TYR A 101 13.19 10.80 14.98
C TYR A 101 13.19 9.32 15.31
N GLU A 102 13.41 9.01 16.59
CA GLU A 102 13.37 7.65 17.11
C GLU A 102 11.95 7.04 16.91
N GLY A 103 11.88 5.82 16.40
CA GLY A 103 10.62 5.14 16.07
C GLY A 103 9.93 5.62 14.79
N GLY A 104 10.50 6.59 14.07
CA GLY A 104 10.02 7.04 12.76
C GLY A 104 10.64 6.26 11.60
N THR A 105 9.88 6.07 10.52
CA THR A 105 10.40 5.56 9.24
C THR A 105 10.68 6.72 8.30
N LEU A 106 11.92 6.90 7.87
CA LEU A 106 12.29 7.90 6.86
C LEU A 106 11.61 7.57 5.53
N MET A 107 10.97 8.56 4.91
CA MET A 107 10.29 8.42 3.63
C MET A 107 10.59 9.61 2.71
N GLN A 108 10.70 9.34 1.41
CA GLN A 108 10.94 10.34 0.37
C GLN A 108 9.75 10.45 -0.59
N CYS A 109 9.35 11.67 -0.93
CA CYS A 109 8.50 11.96 -2.09
C CYS A 109 9.28 12.77 -3.11
N THR A 110 9.20 12.37 -4.39
CA THR A 110 9.74 13.16 -5.50
C THR A 110 8.58 13.79 -6.27
N LEU A 111 8.61 15.10 -6.42
CA LEU A 111 7.61 15.84 -7.19
C LEU A 111 7.69 15.47 -8.67
N VAL A 112 6.54 15.20 -9.26
CA VAL A 112 6.42 14.95 -10.70
C VAL A 112 6.32 16.28 -11.43
N ASP A 113 7.24 16.53 -12.35
CA ASP A 113 7.24 17.75 -13.14
C ASP A 113 5.96 17.89 -13.99
N LYS A 114 5.53 19.14 -14.20
CA LYS A 114 4.36 19.53 -15.02
C LYS A 114 2.99 19.03 -14.53
N VAL A 115 2.90 18.30 -13.43
CA VAL A 115 1.61 17.88 -12.84
C VAL A 115 1.03 18.98 -11.96
N ASP A 116 -0.19 19.43 -12.24
CA ASP A 116 -0.96 20.23 -11.30
C ASP A 116 -1.63 19.33 -10.25
N TYR A 117 -1.07 19.34 -9.03
CA TYR A 117 -1.55 18.51 -7.93
C TYR A 117 -2.98 18.86 -7.48
N LEU A 118 -3.44 20.09 -7.70
CA LEU A 118 -4.79 20.52 -7.32
C LEU A 118 -5.86 19.96 -8.26
N ASN A 119 -5.50 19.73 -9.52
CA ASN A 119 -6.41 19.25 -10.58
C ASN A 119 -6.08 17.81 -11.02
N THR A 120 -5.45 17.02 -10.14
CA THR A 120 -5.04 15.63 -10.42
C THR A 120 -6.20 14.73 -10.84
N LYS A 121 -7.39 14.91 -10.23
CA LYS A 121 -8.58 14.15 -10.60
C LYS A 121 -8.98 14.41 -12.05
N ASP A 122 -9.00 15.67 -12.47
CA ASP A 122 -9.36 16.05 -13.83
C ASP A 122 -8.29 15.61 -14.83
N ILE A 123 -7.00 15.72 -14.48
CA ILE A 123 -5.91 15.21 -15.32
C ILE A 123 -6.04 13.69 -15.52
N LEU A 124 -6.25 12.94 -14.44
CA LEU A 124 -6.42 11.48 -14.51
C LEU A 124 -7.69 11.11 -15.27
N ASN A 125 -8.77 11.86 -15.10
CA ASN A 125 -9.98 11.69 -15.89
C ASN A 125 -9.68 11.97 -17.37
N ILE A 126 -9.10 13.10 -17.75
CA ILE A 126 -8.72 13.38 -19.14
C ILE A 126 -7.86 12.26 -19.76
N GLN A 127 -6.94 11.69 -18.97
CA GLN A 127 -6.12 10.55 -19.39
C GLN A 127 -6.92 9.24 -19.54
N ARG A 128 -7.80 8.92 -18.59
CA ARG A 128 -8.59 7.67 -18.52
C ARG A 128 -9.93 7.75 -19.27
N GLU A 129 -10.74 8.74 -18.92
CA GLU A 129 -12.10 9.03 -19.36
C GLU A 129 -12.24 10.50 -19.84
N ALA A 130 -12.24 10.76 -21.15
CA ALA A 130 -12.85 12.00 -21.64
C ALA A 130 -14.37 11.92 -21.45
N ARG A 131 -14.85 12.40 -20.31
CA ARG A 131 -16.25 12.84 -20.15
C ARG A 131 -16.29 14.17 -19.41
N GLY A 132 -16.21 15.24 -20.20
CA GLY A 132 -16.42 16.61 -19.72
C GLY A 132 -16.35 17.65 -20.84
N PHE A 133 -17.51 17.93 -21.44
CA PHE A 133 -17.85 19.10 -22.28
C PHE A 133 -17.50 19.13 -23.78
N SER A 134 -17.26 17.99 -24.43
CA SER A 134 -17.47 17.90 -25.89
C SER A 134 -17.73 16.46 -26.30
N THR A 135 -18.86 16.23 -26.95
CA THR A 135 -19.39 14.92 -27.37
C THR A 135 -18.59 14.25 -28.50
N THR A 136 -17.38 14.73 -28.83
CA THR A 136 -16.69 14.33 -30.07
C THR A 136 -15.34 13.65 -29.88
N ILE A 137 -14.75 13.60 -28.67
CA ILE A 137 -13.41 12.97 -28.49
C ILE A 137 -13.42 12.01 -27.28
N PRO A 138 -13.29 10.68 -27.46
CA PRO A 138 -13.10 9.75 -26.35
C PRO A 138 -11.68 9.93 -25.73
N GLY A 139 -11.48 9.51 -24.47
CA GLY A 139 -10.21 9.73 -23.74
C GLY A 139 -8.99 9.17 -24.44
N ALA A 140 -7.81 9.78 -24.31
CA ALA A 140 -6.65 9.47 -25.16
C ALA A 140 -6.29 7.97 -25.18
N ILE A 141 -6.31 7.31 -24.01
CA ILE A 141 -6.01 5.88 -23.89
C ILE A 141 -7.15 5.03 -24.45
N LEU A 142 -8.39 5.23 -23.99
CA LEU A 142 -9.53 4.43 -24.43
C LEU A 142 -9.87 4.63 -25.92
N THR A 143 -9.65 5.82 -26.47
CA THR A 143 -9.77 6.09 -27.92
C THR A 143 -8.77 5.26 -28.69
N LYS A 144 -7.51 5.26 -28.26
CA LYS A 144 -6.48 4.48 -28.91
C LYS A 144 -6.77 2.98 -28.81
N ILE A 145 -7.22 2.52 -27.64
CA ILE A 145 -7.67 1.14 -27.43
C ILE A 145 -8.82 0.84 -28.38
N ARG A 146 -9.87 1.66 -28.48
CA ARG A 146 -11.01 1.43 -29.38
C ARG A 146 -10.63 1.40 -30.86
N GLN A 147 -9.65 2.18 -31.29
CA GLN A 147 -9.17 2.17 -32.67
C GLN A 147 -8.43 0.87 -33.04
N MET A 148 -7.81 0.21 -32.07
CA MET A 148 -6.99 -0.98 -32.29
C MET A 148 -7.70 -2.26 -31.85
N SER A 149 -8.60 -2.16 -30.88
CA SER A 149 -9.24 -3.27 -30.22
C SER A 149 -10.51 -3.67 -30.93
N LYS A 150 -10.65 -4.98 -31.15
CA LYS A 150 -11.89 -5.62 -31.62
C LYS A 150 -12.81 -6.02 -30.47
N SER A 151 -12.50 -5.65 -29.21
CA SER A 151 -13.29 -6.05 -28.02
C SER A 151 -14.73 -5.54 -28.02
N THR A 152 -15.05 -4.50 -28.81
CA THR A 152 -16.44 -4.03 -29.01
C THR A 152 -17.23 -4.86 -30.02
N MET A 153 -16.59 -5.79 -30.74
CA MET A 153 -17.28 -6.67 -31.67
C MET A 153 -18.00 -7.78 -30.87
N VAL A 154 -19.32 -7.83 -31.02
CA VAL A 154 -20.15 -8.87 -30.43
C VAL A 154 -20.23 -10.01 -31.43
N TYR A 155 -19.67 -11.17 -31.06
CA TYR A 155 -19.81 -12.40 -31.84
C TYR A 155 -21.10 -13.11 -31.43
N GLU A 156 -21.70 -13.84 -32.37
CA GLU A 156 -22.80 -14.74 -32.03
C GLU A 156 -22.34 -15.81 -31.06
N GLY A 157 -23.26 -16.29 -30.21
CA GLY A 157 -22.99 -17.41 -29.33
C GLY A 157 -22.56 -18.65 -30.13
N ILE A 158 -21.61 -19.42 -29.59
CA ILE A 158 -21.07 -20.61 -30.24
C ILE A 158 -22.18 -21.67 -30.32
N GLN A 159 -22.69 -21.91 -31.53
CA GLN A 159 -23.84 -22.79 -31.75
C GLN A 159 -23.57 -24.25 -31.39
N ALA A 160 -22.31 -24.69 -31.45
CA ALA A 160 -21.90 -26.07 -31.15
C ALA A 160 -22.31 -26.53 -29.75
N PHE A 161 -22.44 -25.62 -28.78
CA PHE A 161 -22.84 -25.95 -27.41
C PHE A 161 -24.34 -26.12 -27.21
N LYS A 162 -25.20 -25.73 -28.16
CA LYS A 162 -26.67 -25.78 -27.96
C LYS A 162 -27.22 -27.21 -27.79
N ASN A 163 -26.64 -28.19 -28.48
CA ASN A 163 -27.05 -29.59 -28.46
C ASN A 163 -25.87 -30.53 -28.13
N ALA A 164 -24.86 -30.01 -27.44
CA ALA A 164 -23.65 -30.75 -27.16
C ALA A 164 -23.87 -31.81 -26.06
N PRO A 165 -23.31 -33.03 -26.21
CA PRO A 165 -23.28 -34.01 -25.14
C PRO A 165 -22.39 -33.55 -23.97
N GLU A 166 -22.57 -34.15 -22.80
CA GLU A 166 -21.74 -33.89 -21.63
C GLU A 166 -20.26 -34.24 -21.93
N GLY A 167 -19.35 -33.31 -21.63
CA GLY A 167 -17.93 -33.44 -21.96
C GLY A 167 -17.54 -33.03 -23.39
N PHE A 168 -18.44 -32.38 -24.14
CA PHE A 168 -18.09 -31.82 -25.45
C PHE A 168 -17.07 -30.69 -25.34
N GLU A 169 -15.96 -30.84 -26.06
CA GLU A 169 -14.88 -29.85 -26.14
C GLU A 169 -14.81 -29.27 -27.55
N ILE A 170 -14.57 -27.96 -27.65
CA ILE A 170 -14.29 -27.27 -28.90
C ILE A 170 -12.82 -26.86 -28.94
N ASN A 171 -12.19 -26.98 -30.10
CA ASN A 171 -10.83 -26.46 -30.27
C ASN A 171 -10.87 -24.93 -30.20
N TYR A 172 -10.01 -24.34 -29.37
CA TYR A 172 -9.91 -22.88 -29.21
C TYR A 172 -9.63 -22.14 -30.53
N ARG A 173 -9.00 -22.82 -31.52
CA ARG A 173 -8.74 -22.27 -32.86
C ARG A 173 -10.00 -22.08 -33.70
N ASP A 174 -11.08 -22.73 -33.32
CA ASP A 174 -12.36 -22.70 -34.03
C ASP A 174 -13.33 -21.67 -33.42
N VAL A 175 -12.95 -20.99 -32.34
CA VAL A 175 -13.77 -19.97 -31.68
C VAL A 175 -13.57 -18.61 -32.37
N PRO A 176 -14.61 -18.04 -33.02
CA PRO A 176 -14.55 -16.68 -33.58
C PRO A 176 -14.22 -15.67 -32.47
N GLY A 177 -13.33 -14.71 -32.74
CA GLY A 177 -12.81 -13.78 -31.75
C GLY A 177 -11.54 -14.26 -31.06
N LEU A 178 -11.45 -15.54 -30.71
CA LEU A 178 -10.23 -16.12 -30.11
C LEU A 178 -9.20 -16.47 -31.19
N LYS A 179 -9.68 -16.94 -32.35
CA LYS A 179 -8.85 -17.23 -33.51
C LYS A 179 -8.06 -16.01 -34.00
N GLU A 180 -8.68 -14.83 -34.06
CA GLU A 180 -8.01 -13.64 -34.60
C GLU A 180 -7.07 -12.94 -33.61
N THR A 181 -7.10 -13.30 -32.32
CA THR A 181 -6.21 -12.67 -31.31
C THR A 181 -4.83 -13.32 -31.26
N GLY A 182 -4.65 -14.48 -31.91
CA GLY A 182 -3.43 -15.27 -31.81
C GLY A 182 -3.24 -15.90 -30.43
N TRP A 183 -4.31 -16.00 -29.65
CA TRP A 183 -4.29 -16.60 -28.32
C TRP A 183 -3.84 -18.07 -28.39
N ASN A 184 -3.04 -18.47 -27.40
CA ASN A 184 -2.66 -19.85 -27.19
C ASN A 184 -2.69 -20.18 -25.67
N PRO A 185 -2.75 -21.47 -25.29
CA PRO A 185 -2.80 -21.87 -23.89
C PRO A 185 -1.60 -21.41 -23.05
N GLU A 186 -0.42 -21.23 -23.65
CA GLU A 186 0.78 -20.76 -22.95
C GLU A 186 0.65 -19.30 -22.48
N MET A 187 -0.24 -18.51 -23.09
CA MET A 187 -0.53 -17.14 -22.65
C MET A 187 -1.32 -17.07 -21.34
N GLU A 188 -1.97 -18.16 -20.89
CA GLU A 188 -2.73 -18.17 -19.63
C GLU A 188 -1.84 -18.06 -18.39
N ASP A 189 -0.60 -18.57 -18.45
CA ASP A 189 0.33 -18.49 -17.32
C ASP A 189 0.85 -17.07 -17.06
N ILE A 190 0.72 -16.15 -18.03
CA ILE A 190 1.11 -14.74 -17.90
C ILE A 190 0.03 -13.92 -17.15
N GLN A 191 -1.23 -14.37 -17.15
CA GLN A 191 -2.38 -13.59 -16.65
C GLN A 191 -2.87 -13.98 -15.25
N LYS A 192 -2.28 -15.00 -14.61
CA LYS A 192 -2.68 -15.33 -13.24
C LYS A 192 -2.38 -14.13 -12.32
N PRO A 193 -3.37 -13.64 -11.55
CA PRO A 193 -3.12 -12.57 -10.59
C PRO A 193 -1.94 -12.97 -9.73
N GLN A 194 -0.90 -12.13 -9.71
CA GLN A 194 0.36 -12.38 -9.02
C GLN A 194 0.20 -12.66 -7.52
N LYS A 195 -1.00 -12.43 -6.97
CA LYS A 195 -1.36 -12.52 -5.56
C LYS A 195 -2.49 -13.54 -5.41
N GLY A 196 -2.26 -14.58 -4.61
CA GLY A 196 -3.21 -15.69 -4.39
C GLY A 196 -4.54 -15.28 -3.75
N PRO A 197 -5.56 -16.16 -3.76
CA PRO A 197 -6.93 -15.85 -3.32
C PRO A 197 -7.01 -15.34 -1.87
N HIS A 198 -6.09 -15.76 -1.00
CA HIS A 198 -6.06 -15.35 0.41
C HIS A 198 -5.24 -14.07 0.68
N HIS A 199 -4.62 -13.47 -0.34
CA HIS A 199 -3.74 -12.30 -0.15
C HIS A 199 -4.44 -11.14 0.55
N LYS A 200 -5.69 -10.85 0.19
CA LYS A 200 -6.49 -9.79 0.84
C LYS A 200 -6.80 -10.09 2.30
N ALA A 201 -7.02 -11.36 2.66
CA ALA A 201 -7.26 -11.76 4.05
C ALA A 201 -5.96 -11.63 4.87
N MET A 202 -4.83 -12.11 4.34
CA MET A 202 -3.52 -11.96 4.97
C MET A 202 -3.14 -10.49 5.18
N ALA A 203 -3.35 -9.64 4.18
CA ALA A 203 -3.06 -8.20 4.28
C ALA A 203 -3.90 -7.49 5.36
N ARG A 204 -5.19 -7.85 5.49
CA ARG A 204 -6.06 -7.31 6.55
C ARG A 204 -5.61 -7.77 7.93
N LEU A 205 -5.36 -9.08 8.09
CA LEU A 205 -4.86 -9.62 9.36
C LEU A 205 -3.53 -8.98 9.76
N LEU A 206 -2.58 -8.85 8.84
CA LEU A 206 -1.30 -8.21 9.12
C LEU A 206 -1.48 -6.75 9.58
N HIS A 207 -2.36 -6.01 8.89
CA HIS A 207 -2.69 -4.64 9.26
C HIS A 207 -3.29 -4.56 10.66
N ASP A 208 -4.23 -5.42 11.01
CA ASP A 208 -4.86 -5.45 12.33
C ASP A 208 -3.84 -5.82 13.43
N LEU A 209 -2.95 -6.77 13.15
CA LEU A 209 -1.85 -7.15 14.05
C LEU A 209 -0.87 -5.99 14.29
N GLN A 210 -0.46 -5.29 13.23
CA GLN A 210 0.49 -4.16 13.33
C GLN A 210 -0.11 -2.96 14.07
N ASN A 211 -1.42 -2.72 13.96
CA ASN A 211 -2.08 -1.57 14.59
C ASN A 211 -2.61 -1.86 16.01
N HIS A 212 -2.54 -3.10 16.47
CA HIS A 212 -2.95 -3.44 17.83
C HIS A 212 -2.07 -2.72 18.86
N ALA A 213 -2.67 -2.19 19.94
CA ALA A 213 -1.96 -1.37 20.94
C ALA A 213 -0.78 -2.09 21.64
N LEU A 214 -0.78 -3.43 21.60
CA LEU A 214 0.24 -4.29 22.20
C LEU A 214 1.28 -4.80 21.18
N ALA A 215 1.23 -4.32 19.94
CA ALA A 215 2.06 -4.82 18.84
C ALA A 215 3.50 -4.33 18.87
N TRP A 216 3.82 -3.29 19.65
CA TRP A 216 5.10 -2.60 19.62
C TRP A 216 6.36 -3.50 19.70
N PRO A 217 6.39 -4.64 20.44
CA PRO A 217 7.58 -5.49 20.46
C PRO A 217 7.77 -6.33 19.19
N PHE A 218 6.75 -6.41 18.35
CA PHE A 218 6.66 -7.33 17.22
C PHE A 218 6.76 -6.64 15.86
N LEU A 219 6.85 -5.30 15.86
CA LEU A 219 6.81 -4.50 14.63
C LEU A 219 8.07 -4.64 13.78
N ARG A 220 9.22 -4.92 14.39
CA ARG A 220 10.55 -4.94 13.76
C ARG A 220 11.36 -6.15 14.25
N PRO A 221 12.39 -6.59 13.48
CA PRO A 221 13.31 -7.62 13.94
C PRO A 221 14.00 -7.21 15.24
N VAL A 222 14.30 -8.18 16.09
CA VAL A 222 15.10 -7.93 17.30
C VAL A 222 16.52 -7.58 16.89
N SER A 223 17.02 -6.45 17.35
CA SER A 223 18.38 -5.98 17.10
C SER A 223 19.40 -6.85 17.84
N ASP A 224 20.41 -7.37 17.13
CA ASP A 224 21.53 -8.09 17.73
C ASP A 224 22.44 -7.16 18.56
N ALA A 225 22.50 -5.88 18.22
CA ALA A 225 23.20 -4.88 19.01
C ALA A 225 22.53 -4.66 20.38
N ASP A 226 21.19 -4.67 20.42
CA ASP A 226 20.43 -4.44 21.66
C ASP A 226 20.26 -5.73 22.48
N VAL A 227 20.19 -6.87 21.81
CA VAL A 227 19.99 -8.20 22.44
C VAL A 227 20.98 -9.22 21.87
N PRO A 228 22.25 -9.22 22.34
CA PRO A 228 23.35 -9.95 21.69
C PRO A 228 23.21 -11.47 21.64
N ASP A 229 22.50 -12.08 22.58
CA ASP A 229 22.30 -13.53 22.66
C ASP A 229 21.00 -14.01 21.99
N TYR A 230 20.18 -13.11 21.44
CA TYR A 230 18.87 -13.45 20.88
C TYR A 230 18.95 -14.54 19.80
N TYR A 231 19.85 -14.37 18.83
CA TYR A 231 20.01 -15.30 17.71
C TYR A 231 20.73 -16.62 18.11
N ASN A 232 21.32 -16.66 19.30
CA ASN A 232 21.82 -17.90 19.89
C ASN A 232 20.68 -18.78 20.43
N VAL A 233 19.62 -18.15 20.93
CA VAL A 233 18.44 -18.83 21.51
C VAL A 233 17.34 -19.08 20.47
N ILE A 234 17.07 -18.09 19.62
CA ILE A 234 15.99 -18.09 18.62
C ILE A 234 16.57 -18.36 17.23
N LYS A 235 16.22 -19.51 16.65
CA LYS A 235 16.79 -20.00 15.38
C LYS A 235 16.02 -19.58 14.13
N ARG A 236 14.74 -19.26 14.29
CA ARG A 236 13.88 -18.76 13.20
C ARG A 236 13.23 -17.45 13.65
N PRO A 237 13.97 -16.32 13.63
CA PRO A 237 13.42 -15.02 14.00
C PRO A 237 12.27 -14.64 13.05
N MET A 238 11.27 -13.92 13.56
CA MET A 238 10.16 -13.41 12.78
C MET A 238 9.56 -12.18 13.45
N ASP A 239 9.06 -11.24 12.65
CA ASP A 239 8.42 -9.99 13.06
C ASP A 239 7.45 -9.52 11.98
N PHE A 240 6.58 -8.56 12.31
CA PHE A 240 5.54 -8.10 11.38
C PHE A 240 6.06 -7.34 10.17
N SER A 241 7.24 -6.72 10.21
CA SER A 241 7.83 -6.09 9.03
C SER A 241 8.40 -7.14 8.07
N THR A 242 9.04 -8.18 8.58
CA THR A 242 9.46 -9.33 7.77
C THR A 242 8.26 -10.04 7.13
N MET A 243 7.15 -10.17 7.87
CA MET A 243 5.90 -10.70 7.30
C MET A 243 5.31 -9.80 6.22
N GLU A 244 5.38 -8.46 6.36
CA GLU A 244 4.96 -7.50 5.32
C GLU A 244 5.75 -7.73 4.02
N ASP A 245 7.08 -7.85 4.13
CA ASP A 245 7.95 -8.07 2.98
C ASP A 245 7.70 -9.43 2.30
N LYS A 246 7.49 -10.49 3.10
CA LYS A 246 7.12 -11.82 2.57
C LYS A 246 5.76 -11.80 1.85
N LEU A 247 4.78 -11.09 2.40
CA LEU A 247 3.45 -10.98 1.81
C LEU A 247 3.50 -10.22 0.47
N GLU A 248 4.21 -9.10 0.40
CA GLU A 248 4.34 -8.32 -0.85
C GLU A 248 5.14 -9.08 -1.91
N ALA A 249 6.14 -9.88 -1.51
CA ALA A 249 6.88 -10.76 -2.40
C ALA A 249 6.14 -12.06 -2.77
N ASN A 250 4.86 -12.20 -2.39
CA ASN A 250 4.02 -13.39 -2.62
C ASN A 250 4.65 -14.71 -2.12
N LYS A 251 5.34 -14.67 -0.97
CA LYS A 251 6.02 -15.82 -0.36
C LYS A 251 5.14 -16.63 0.61
N TYR A 252 3.83 -16.41 0.58
CA TYR A 252 2.85 -17.19 1.35
C TYR A 252 1.91 -17.91 0.38
N PRO A 253 2.24 -19.18 0.01
CA PRO A 253 1.39 -19.98 -0.87
C PRO A 253 -0.01 -20.20 -0.30
N THR A 254 -0.12 -20.40 1.01
CA THR A 254 -1.38 -20.63 1.71
C THR A 254 -1.59 -19.64 2.85
N PHE A 255 -2.84 -19.50 3.29
CA PHE A 255 -3.17 -18.71 4.47
C PHE A 255 -2.54 -19.30 5.75
N ASN A 256 -2.36 -20.63 5.82
CA ASN A 256 -1.74 -21.27 6.98
C ASN A 256 -0.26 -20.92 7.10
N ASP A 257 0.48 -20.81 6.00
CA ASP A 257 1.90 -20.39 6.02
C ASP A 257 2.08 -19.00 6.66
N PHE A 258 1.12 -18.10 6.41
CA PHE A 258 1.09 -16.78 7.03
C PHE A 258 0.78 -16.85 8.53
N VAL A 259 -0.19 -17.66 8.92
CA VAL A 259 -0.57 -17.85 10.33
C VAL A 259 0.55 -18.53 11.13
N GLU A 260 1.32 -19.43 10.52
CA GLU A 260 2.50 -20.04 11.14
C GLU A 260 3.56 -18.99 11.50
N ASP A 261 3.90 -18.08 10.58
CA ASP A 261 4.81 -16.99 10.87
C ASP A 261 4.27 -16.05 11.95
N ALA A 262 2.96 -15.74 11.93
CA ALA A 262 2.35 -14.91 12.97
C ALA A 262 2.46 -15.57 14.36
N ASN A 263 2.25 -16.89 14.45
CA ASN A 263 2.47 -17.64 15.69
C ASN A 263 3.95 -17.74 16.07
N LEU A 264 4.85 -17.78 15.09
CA LEU A 264 6.29 -17.81 15.30
C LEU A 264 6.77 -16.53 16.02
N VAL A 265 6.23 -15.37 15.65
CA VAL A 265 6.48 -14.09 16.35
C VAL A 265 6.21 -14.23 17.87
N PHE A 266 5.03 -14.75 18.23
CA PHE A 266 4.61 -14.84 19.63
C PHE A 266 5.32 -15.97 20.39
N SER A 267 5.54 -17.12 19.76
CA SER A 267 6.24 -18.25 20.37
C SER A 267 7.71 -17.95 20.61
N ASN A 268 8.40 -17.28 19.68
CA ASN A 268 9.76 -16.80 19.88
C ASN A 268 9.85 -15.81 21.05
N CYS A 269 8.91 -14.86 21.11
CA CYS A 269 8.85 -13.90 22.21
C CYS A 269 8.71 -14.61 23.57
N LYS A 270 7.77 -15.55 23.71
CA LYS A 270 7.55 -16.31 24.95
C LYS A 270 8.70 -17.26 25.28
N LYS A 271 9.38 -17.81 24.28
CA LYS A 271 10.56 -18.67 24.46
C LYS A 271 11.75 -17.91 25.01
N TYR A 272 11.96 -16.69 24.52
CA TYR A 272 13.10 -15.87 24.90
C TYR A 272 12.89 -15.14 26.23
N ASN A 273 11.69 -14.63 26.47
CA ASN A 273 11.41 -13.77 27.61
C ASN A 273 10.79 -14.54 28.79
N ASN A 274 11.05 -14.08 30.01
CA ASN A 274 10.37 -14.56 31.20
C ASN A 274 8.84 -14.41 31.08
N GLU A 275 8.08 -15.40 31.56
CA GLU A 275 6.61 -15.45 31.43
C GLU A 275 5.88 -14.25 32.07
N HIS A 276 6.46 -13.64 33.10
CA HIS A 276 5.90 -12.46 33.78
C HIS A 276 6.30 -11.13 33.12
N SER A 277 7.17 -11.17 32.11
CA SER A 277 7.60 -9.97 31.39
C SER A 277 6.44 -9.30 30.65
N VAL A 278 6.58 -7.99 30.37
CA VAL A 278 5.63 -7.26 29.51
C VAL A 278 5.56 -7.90 28.12
N TYR A 279 6.71 -8.35 27.59
CA TYR A 279 6.84 -9.02 26.30
C TYR A 279 6.01 -10.29 26.21
N ALA A 280 6.17 -11.22 27.15
CA ALA A 280 5.44 -12.48 27.18
C ALA A 280 3.93 -12.26 27.37
N ARG A 281 3.54 -11.32 28.25
CA ARG A 281 2.12 -10.96 28.43
C ARG A 281 1.49 -10.36 27.16
N ASN A 282 2.22 -9.51 26.44
CA ASN A 282 1.76 -8.96 25.17
C ASN A 282 1.64 -10.05 24.11
N ALA A 283 2.61 -10.96 24.02
CA ALA A 283 2.59 -12.08 23.09
C ALA A 283 1.36 -12.97 23.32
N THR A 284 1.05 -13.32 24.57
CA THR A 284 -0.15 -14.12 24.91
C THR A 284 -1.46 -13.42 24.49
N LYS A 285 -1.57 -12.11 24.71
CA LYS A 285 -2.76 -11.35 24.31
C LYS A 285 -2.90 -11.24 22.79
N MET A 286 -1.80 -10.96 22.10
CA MET A 286 -1.76 -10.87 20.64
C MET A 286 -2.04 -12.22 19.96
N GLU A 287 -1.53 -13.32 20.52
CA GLU A 287 -1.81 -14.67 20.05
C GLU A 287 -3.30 -15.02 20.20
N LYS A 288 -3.93 -14.60 21.30
CA LYS A 288 -5.38 -14.76 21.50
C LYS A 288 -6.16 -13.97 20.44
N PHE A 289 -5.79 -12.71 20.21
CA PHE A 289 -6.39 -11.87 19.17
C PHE A 289 -6.27 -12.51 17.76
N LEU A 290 -5.09 -13.06 17.42
CA LEU A 290 -4.88 -13.80 16.18
C LEU A 290 -5.86 -14.98 16.05
N LYS A 291 -6.00 -15.80 17.11
CA LYS A 291 -6.90 -16.97 17.11
C LYS A 291 -8.36 -16.58 16.88
N GLU A 292 -8.83 -15.52 17.54
CA GLU A 292 -10.19 -14.99 17.38
C GLU A 292 -10.43 -14.46 15.96
N TRP A 293 -9.46 -13.74 15.39
CA TRP A 293 -9.53 -13.22 14.02
C TRP A 293 -9.62 -14.37 13.01
N VAL A 294 -8.72 -15.36 13.12
CA VAL A 294 -8.66 -16.52 12.21
C VAL A 294 -9.96 -17.33 12.27
N THR A 295 -10.53 -17.51 13.47
CA THR A 295 -11.80 -18.22 13.64
C THR A 295 -12.94 -17.49 12.93
N THR A 296 -13.00 -16.17 13.10
CA THR A 296 -14.02 -15.32 12.46
C THR A 296 -13.90 -15.34 10.93
N GLU A 297 -12.68 -15.32 10.39
CA GLU A 297 -12.47 -15.33 8.94
C GLU A 297 -12.82 -16.69 8.32
N ARG A 298 -12.55 -17.80 9.01
CA ARG A 298 -12.96 -19.14 8.55
C ARG A 298 -14.48 -19.27 8.48
N SER A 299 -15.21 -18.82 9.51
CA SER A 299 -16.68 -18.84 9.52
C SER A 299 -17.31 -18.01 8.40
N LYS A 300 -16.65 -16.94 7.93
CA LYS A 300 -17.11 -16.15 6.77
C LYS A 300 -16.91 -16.87 5.44
N ASN A 301 -15.85 -17.67 5.30
CA ASN A 301 -15.64 -18.45 4.08
C ASN A 301 -16.59 -19.64 3.99
N ASP A 302 -16.90 -20.30 5.12
CA ASP A 302 -17.85 -21.42 5.16
C ASP A 302 -19.31 -20.98 4.88
N SER A 303 -19.65 -19.72 5.13
CA SER A 303 -20.98 -19.15 4.85
C SER A 303 -21.17 -18.62 3.42
N ILE A 304 -20.10 -18.59 2.61
CA ILE A 304 -20.13 -18.10 1.21
C ILE A 304 -20.21 -19.26 0.19
N GLY A 305 -20.16 -20.53 0.63
CA GLY A 305 -20.54 -21.70 -0.19
C GLY A 305 -19.94 -21.73 -1.60
N TYR A 306 -18.68 -22.15 -1.70
CA TYR A 306 -18.14 -22.74 -2.93
C TYR A 306 -18.13 -24.26 -2.78
#